data_AF-A0A7Y0HP52-F1
#
_entry.id   AF-A0A7Y0HP52-F1
#
_cell.length_a   1.000
_cell.length_b   1.000
_cell.length_c   1.000
_cell.angle_alpha   90.00
_cell.angle_beta   90.00
_cell.angle_gamma   90.00
#
_symmetry.space_group_name_H-M   'P 1'
#
loop_
_entity.id
_entity.type
_entity.pdbx_description
1 polymer ?
#
loop_
_entity_poly.entity_id
_entity_poly.type
_entity_poly.pdbx_seq_one_letter_code
_entity_poly.pdbx_strand_id
1 'polypeptide(L)'
;MVNKKLATKIIAALMVSGTLFSTASYVSAKSANGAGKTGTFQGTKANNKTKDSSTSFKAQLDKLVTAGTITADEETKILDFQKQKSAERKAEMEKVKGMTADQRKAYFEANPKQKTDLFAELVSANIITQAQADAIKAALPQKEAKHNENKSKQGFKAQLDKLVTAGTITADEETKIIDFEKQKATERKAEMEKVKGMTADQRKAYFAANPKQKTDLFAELVSANIITQTQADAIKAALPQKEAKHNENESKQGLKAQLDKLVTAGTITADEETKIIDFEKQKATERKAEMEKVKGMTADQRKAYFAANPKQKTDLFTELVNANIITQAQADAIKATLPQKSHK
;
A
#
# COMPACT_ATOMS: atom_id res chain seq x y z
N MET A 1 17.94 5.19 54.14
CA MET A 1 17.05 6.08 53.36
C MET A 1 17.52 6.07 51.91
N VAL A 2 16.57 5.80 51.02
CA VAL A 2 16.71 5.42 49.60
C VAL A 2 16.91 6.66 48.73
N ASN A 3 17.65 6.55 47.62
CA ASN A 3 17.19 6.94 46.28
C ASN A 3 18.20 6.58 45.18
N LYS A 4 18.08 5.36 44.65
CA LYS A 4 18.58 4.97 43.32
C LYS A 4 17.65 5.57 42.27
N LYS A 5 18.17 6.44 41.41
CA LYS A 5 17.42 6.97 40.25
C LYS A 5 17.18 5.83 39.25
N LEU A 6 15.91 5.47 39.10
CA LEU A 6 15.42 4.47 38.16
C LEU A 6 15.37 5.08 36.76
N ALA A 7 16.29 4.68 35.87
CA ALA A 7 16.27 5.04 34.46
C ALA A 7 15.29 4.13 33.71
N THR A 8 14.07 4.61 33.50
CA THR A 8 13.03 3.91 32.73
C THR A 8 13.30 4.06 31.24
N LYS A 9 13.82 3.00 30.60
CA LYS A 9 13.95 2.92 29.14
C LYS A 9 12.62 2.46 28.54
N ILE A 10 11.96 3.34 27.79
CA ILE A 10 10.75 3.01 27.01
C ILE A 10 11.18 2.45 25.65
N ILE A 11 10.99 1.14 25.45
CA ILE A 11 11.22 0.46 24.16
C ILE A 11 9.91 0.50 23.36
N ALA A 12 9.86 1.35 22.32
CA ALA A 12 8.78 1.36 21.36
C ALA A 12 9.03 0.29 20.27
N ALA A 13 8.16 -0.73 20.22
CA ALA A 13 8.15 -1.78 19.21
C ALA A 13 7.26 -1.36 18.03
N LEU A 14 7.82 -1.36 16.81
CA LEU A 14 7.14 -0.99 15.58
C LEU A 14 7.00 -2.25 14.72
N MET A 15 5.82 -2.85 14.71
CA MET A 15 5.49 -4.02 13.90
C MET A 15 5.17 -3.58 12.46
N VAL A 16 5.96 -4.03 11.49
CA VAL A 16 5.63 -3.96 10.06
C VAL A 16 5.22 -5.36 9.61
N SER A 17 3.93 -5.51 9.29
CA SER A 17 3.28 -6.71 8.78
C SER A 17 3.90 -7.16 7.45
N GLY A 18 4.55 -8.33 7.46
CA GLY A 18 5.08 -8.98 6.27
C GLY A 18 3.99 -9.70 5.48
N THR A 19 3.91 -9.42 4.18
CA THR A 19 3.10 -10.16 3.21
C THR A 19 3.91 -11.36 2.72
N LEU A 20 3.35 -12.56 2.85
CA LEU A 20 3.91 -13.82 2.35
C LEU A 20 3.90 -13.83 0.81
N PHE A 21 5.05 -14.03 0.19
CA PHE A 21 5.15 -14.43 -1.22
C PHE A 21 5.59 -15.89 -1.30
N SER A 22 4.74 -16.70 -1.93
CA SER A 22 4.92 -18.11 -2.22
C SER A 22 6.10 -18.36 -3.15
N THR A 23 6.94 -19.34 -2.79
CA THR A 23 8.07 -19.84 -3.58
C THR A 23 7.61 -20.66 -4.78
N ALA A 24 8.09 -20.33 -5.97
CA ALA A 24 8.07 -21.24 -7.13
C ALA A 24 9.51 -21.58 -7.52
N SER A 25 9.85 -22.86 -7.46
CA SER A 25 11.14 -23.43 -7.85
C SER A 25 11.23 -23.48 -9.37
N TYR A 26 12.31 -22.96 -9.95
CA TYR A 26 12.64 -23.18 -11.37
C TYR A 26 13.74 -24.23 -11.46
N VAL A 27 13.44 -25.33 -12.17
CA VAL A 27 14.39 -26.36 -12.60
C VAL A 27 15.01 -25.90 -13.93
N SER A 28 16.34 -25.86 -13.99
CA SER A 28 17.10 -25.56 -15.22
C SER A 28 17.40 -26.85 -16.00
N ALA A 29 16.92 -26.94 -17.25
CA ALA A 29 17.30 -28.00 -18.18
C ALA A 29 18.59 -27.64 -18.95
N LYS A 30 19.47 -28.64 -19.07
CA LYS A 30 20.79 -28.62 -19.72
C LYS A 30 20.65 -28.58 -21.24
N SER A 31 21.33 -27.65 -21.90
CA SER A 31 21.38 -27.52 -23.37
C SER A 31 22.42 -28.47 -23.98
N ALA A 32 22.08 -29.07 -25.12
CA ALA A 32 23.00 -29.80 -25.99
C ALA A 32 23.03 -29.15 -27.38
N ASN A 33 24.24 -28.97 -27.90
CA ASN A 33 24.59 -28.36 -29.18
C ASN A 33 24.19 -29.24 -30.38
N GLY A 34 23.79 -28.63 -31.48
CA GLY A 34 23.67 -29.25 -32.80
C GLY A 34 23.67 -28.19 -33.90
N ALA A 35 24.66 -28.25 -34.79
CA ALA A 35 24.88 -27.34 -35.91
C ALA A 35 24.03 -27.67 -37.15
N GLY A 36 23.71 -26.66 -37.98
CA GLY A 36 23.08 -26.85 -39.29
C GLY A 36 22.64 -25.51 -39.92
N LYS A 37 22.80 -25.38 -41.25
CA LYS A 37 22.95 -24.12 -42.00
C LYS A 37 21.66 -23.49 -42.56
N THR A 38 21.78 -22.18 -42.87
CA THR A 38 21.18 -21.37 -43.96
C THR A 38 19.68 -21.42 -44.24
N GLY A 39 19.04 -20.23 -44.22
CA GLY A 39 17.94 -19.90 -45.13
C GLY A 39 16.76 -19.16 -44.50
N THR A 40 16.45 -18.00 -45.09
CA THR A 40 15.15 -17.30 -45.13
C THR A 40 14.69 -16.49 -43.91
N PHE A 41 14.63 -15.18 -44.18
CA PHE A 41 13.91 -14.15 -43.45
C PHE A 41 12.41 -14.43 -43.48
N GLN A 42 11.79 -14.62 -42.31
CA GLN A 42 10.35 -14.50 -42.14
C GLN A 42 10.05 -13.97 -40.74
N GLY A 43 9.32 -12.85 -40.73
CA GLY A 43 8.99 -12.08 -39.54
C GLY A 43 8.26 -12.93 -38.52
N THR A 44 8.84 -13.06 -37.34
CA THR A 44 8.16 -13.57 -36.16
C THR A 44 7.83 -12.40 -35.25
N LYS A 45 6.53 -12.26 -34.98
CA LYS A 45 5.99 -11.35 -33.98
C LYS A 45 6.69 -11.63 -32.65
N ALA A 46 7.51 -10.70 -32.21
CA ALA A 46 8.20 -10.78 -30.93
C ALA A 46 7.18 -10.73 -29.80
N ASN A 47 6.92 -11.90 -29.23
CA ASN A 47 6.12 -12.07 -28.03
C ASN A 47 6.89 -11.39 -26.89
N ASN A 48 6.32 -10.30 -26.36
CA ASN A 48 6.96 -9.40 -25.40
C ASN A 48 7.04 -10.09 -24.03
N LYS A 49 8.07 -10.92 -23.83
CA LYS A 49 8.33 -11.61 -22.57
C LYS A 49 9.73 -11.22 -22.09
N THR A 50 9.74 -10.55 -20.94
CA THR A 50 10.92 -10.20 -20.11
C THR A 50 11.98 -9.34 -20.82
N LYS A 51 11.73 -8.02 -20.90
CA LYS A 51 12.82 -7.03 -20.98
C LYS A 51 13.60 -7.11 -19.68
N ASP A 52 14.75 -7.77 -19.74
CA ASP A 52 15.77 -7.65 -18.71
C ASP A 52 16.12 -6.16 -18.56
N SER A 53 15.87 -5.60 -17.38
CA SER A 53 16.14 -4.19 -17.09
C SER A 53 17.62 -3.82 -17.27
N SER A 54 18.52 -4.82 -17.21
CA SER A 54 19.94 -4.64 -17.47
C SER A 54 20.23 -4.33 -18.95
N THR A 55 19.49 -4.96 -19.87
CA THR A 55 19.61 -4.71 -21.32
C THR A 55 19.14 -3.30 -21.69
N SER A 56 18.12 -2.78 -20.99
CA SER A 56 17.65 -1.40 -21.22
C SER A 56 18.64 -0.35 -20.72
N PHE A 57 19.34 -0.61 -19.60
CA PHE A 57 20.32 0.31 -19.04
C PHE A 57 21.59 0.35 -19.89
N LYS A 58 22.12 -0.83 -20.25
CA LYS A 58 23.29 -0.92 -21.14
C LYS A 58 23.04 -0.21 -22.47
N ALA A 59 21.89 -0.45 -23.11
CA ALA A 59 21.56 0.19 -24.38
C ALA A 59 21.52 1.73 -24.32
N GLN A 60 21.32 2.32 -23.14
CA GLN A 60 21.41 3.78 -22.96
C GLN A 60 22.85 4.24 -22.75
N LEU A 61 23.68 3.46 -22.06
CA LEU A 61 25.10 3.73 -21.97
C LEU A 61 25.78 3.61 -23.34
N ASP A 62 25.46 2.58 -24.13
CA ASP A 62 25.96 2.40 -25.51
C ASP A 62 25.71 3.66 -26.39
N LYS A 63 24.55 4.30 -26.23
CA LYS A 63 24.23 5.55 -26.92
C LYS A 63 25.09 6.72 -26.45
N LEU A 64 25.37 6.80 -25.16
CA LEU A 64 26.23 7.83 -24.59
C LEU A 64 27.70 7.63 -24.95
N VAL A 65 28.15 6.38 -25.12
CA VAL A 65 29.46 6.04 -25.69
C VAL A 65 29.53 6.49 -27.13
N THR A 66 28.52 6.16 -27.94
CA THR A 66 28.45 6.59 -29.35
C THR A 66 28.44 8.12 -29.48
N ALA A 67 27.77 8.82 -28.56
CA ALA A 67 27.74 10.28 -28.49
C ALA A 67 29.02 10.91 -27.92
N GLY A 68 30.02 10.11 -27.51
CA GLY A 68 31.26 10.58 -26.90
C GLY A 68 31.09 11.23 -25.53
N THR A 69 29.93 11.05 -24.89
CA THR A 69 29.66 11.60 -23.55
C THR A 69 30.40 10.80 -22.47
N ILE A 70 30.46 9.48 -22.63
CA ILE A 70 31.28 8.58 -21.82
C ILE A 70 32.15 7.72 -22.73
N THR A 71 33.21 7.13 -22.19
CA THR A 71 34.07 6.17 -22.90
C THR A 71 33.55 4.73 -22.73
N ALA A 72 33.99 3.83 -23.61
CA ALA A 72 33.67 2.39 -23.48
C ALA A 72 34.22 1.78 -22.17
N ASP A 73 35.36 2.27 -21.69
CA ASP A 73 35.95 1.86 -20.42
C ASP A 73 35.11 2.35 -19.22
N GLU A 74 34.60 3.58 -19.28
CA GLU A 74 33.68 4.11 -18.28
C GLU A 74 32.34 3.34 -18.28
N GLU A 75 31.77 3.02 -19.45
CA GLU A 75 30.57 2.18 -19.54
C GLU A 75 30.78 0.84 -18.84
N THR A 76 31.90 0.17 -19.11
CA THR A 76 32.22 -1.13 -18.50
C THR A 76 32.30 -1.01 -16.98
N LYS A 77 33.01 0.01 -16.47
CA LYS A 77 33.13 0.27 -15.02
C LYS A 77 31.77 0.59 -14.38
N ILE A 78 30.89 1.33 -15.06
CA ILE A 78 29.53 1.63 -14.57
C ILE A 78 28.71 0.33 -14.43
N LEU A 79 28.75 -0.54 -15.45
CA LEU A 79 28.03 -1.81 -15.44
C LEU A 79 28.52 -2.73 -14.32
N ASP A 80 29.84 -2.81 -14.14
CA ASP A 80 30.42 -3.65 -13.09
C ASP A 80 30.15 -3.10 -11.70
N PHE A 81 30.19 -1.77 -11.52
CA PHE A 81 29.76 -1.13 -10.28
C PHE A 81 28.30 -1.42 -9.95
N GLN A 82 27.40 -1.36 -10.94
CA GLN A 82 25.99 -1.70 -10.76
C GLN A 82 25.79 -3.17 -10.36
N LYS A 83 26.51 -4.11 -11.00
CA LYS A 83 26.49 -5.53 -10.64
C LYS A 83 26.98 -5.75 -9.21
N GLN A 84 28.09 -5.12 -8.83
CA GLN A 84 28.62 -5.18 -7.47
C GLN A 84 27.58 -4.69 -6.46
N LYS A 85 26.99 -3.51 -6.66
CA LYS A 85 25.95 -2.96 -5.77
C LYS A 85 24.72 -3.86 -5.70
N SER A 86 24.36 -4.52 -6.81
CA SER A 86 23.27 -5.50 -6.82
C SER A 86 23.61 -6.75 -5.99
N ALA A 87 24.84 -7.24 -6.08
CA ALA A 87 25.32 -8.38 -5.29
C ALA A 87 25.38 -8.04 -3.79
N GLU A 88 25.88 -6.85 -3.43
CA GLU A 88 25.88 -6.33 -2.05
C GLU A 88 24.46 -6.26 -1.47
N ARG A 89 23.50 -5.68 -2.21
CA ARG A 89 22.09 -5.62 -1.79
C ARG A 89 21.46 -7.00 -1.64
N LYS A 90 21.81 -7.95 -2.51
CA LYS A 90 21.33 -9.33 -2.43
C LYS A 90 21.89 -10.02 -1.18
N ALA A 91 23.18 -9.85 -0.90
CA ALA A 91 23.80 -10.39 0.30
C ALA A 91 23.21 -9.77 1.58
N GLU A 92 22.95 -8.45 1.59
CA GLU A 92 22.26 -7.77 2.68
C GLU A 92 20.84 -8.33 2.86
N MET A 93 20.11 -8.56 1.76
CA MET A 93 18.76 -9.14 1.82
C MET A 93 18.79 -10.54 2.43
N GLU A 94 19.73 -11.41 2.03
CA GLU A 94 19.86 -12.76 2.60
C GLU A 94 20.18 -12.71 4.10
N LYS A 95 21.06 -11.79 4.55
CA LYS A 95 21.33 -11.57 5.97
C LYS A 95 20.07 -11.20 6.75
N VAL A 96 19.26 -10.29 6.22
CA VAL A 96 18.05 -9.79 6.89
C VAL A 96 16.91 -10.82 6.85
N LYS A 97 16.84 -11.66 5.82
CA LYS A 97 15.76 -12.64 5.61
C LYS A 97 15.63 -13.61 6.78
N GLY A 98 16.74 -14.05 7.37
CA GLY A 98 16.76 -14.96 8.53
C GLY A 98 16.54 -14.32 9.89
N MET A 99 16.55 -12.99 10.01
CA MET A 99 16.45 -12.29 11.29
C MET A 99 15.00 -12.18 11.80
N THR A 100 14.82 -12.19 13.12
CA THR A 100 13.54 -11.85 13.78
C THR A 100 13.22 -10.36 13.66
N ALA A 101 11.99 -9.95 13.96
CA ALA A 101 11.59 -8.54 13.89
C ALA A 101 12.49 -7.63 14.74
N ASP A 102 12.83 -8.05 15.96
CA ASP A 102 13.68 -7.28 16.87
C ASP A 102 15.14 -7.24 16.41
N GLN A 103 15.65 -8.34 15.86
CA GLN A 103 16.98 -8.39 15.26
C GLN A 103 17.07 -7.51 14.02
N ARG A 104 16.06 -7.53 13.15
CA ARG A 104 16.00 -6.63 11.98
C ARG A 104 15.96 -5.18 12.40
N LYS A 105 15.17 -4.86 13.43
CA LYS A 105 15.07 -3.51 13.99
C LYS A 105 16.44 -3.03 14.49
N ALA A 106 17.10 -3.81 15.35
CA ALA A 106 18.43 -3.49 15.86
C ALA A 106 19.47 -3.40 14.73
N TYR A 107 19.41 -4.29 13.74
CA TYR A 107 20.31 -4.29 12.59
C TYR A 107 20.21 -3.01 11.76
N PHE A 108 19.00 -2.54 11.45
CA PHE A 108 18.81 -1.29 10.68
C PHE A 108 19.01 -0.02 11.51
N GLU A 109 18.85 -0.08 12.84
CA GLU A 109 19.24 1.02 13.74
C GLU A 109 20.77 1.16 13.79
N ALA A 110 21.50 0.04 13.85
CA ALA A 110 22.97 0.04 13.82
C ALA A 110 23.55 0.29 12.41
N ASN A 111 22.81 -0.03 11.35
CA ASN A 111 23.20 0.16 9.95
C ASN A 111 22.18 1.07 9.25
N PRO A 112 22.19 2.39 9.54
CA PRO A 112 21.26 3.31 8.92
C PRO A 112 21.48 3.31 7.41
N LYS A 113 20.43 2.98 6.64
CA LYS A 113 20.50 3.01 5.17
C LYS A 113 20.81 4.42 4.70
N GLN A 114 22.05 4.65 4.28
CA GLN A 114 22.39 5.84 3.54
C GLN A 114 21.73 5.72 2.16
N LYS A 115 20.82 6.65 1.86
CA LYS A 115 20.26 6.77 0.51
C LYS A 115 21.25 7.52 -0.35
N THR A 116 22.34 6.85 -0.72
CA THR A 116 23.30 7.39 -1.66
C THR A 116 22.77 7.22 -3.08
N ASP A 117 22.86 8.29 -3.87
CA ASP A 117 22.56 8.26 -5.29
C ASP A 117 23.66 7.44 -5.99
N LEU A 118 23.27 6.41 -6.76
CA LEU A 118 24.20 5.53 -7.48
C LEU A 118 25.19 6.34 -8.32
N PHE A 119 24.72 7.43 -8.95
CA PHE A 119 25.56 8.28 -9.76
C PHE A 119 26.52 9.13 -8.92
N ALA A 120 26.13 9.55 -7.72
CA ALA A 120 27.02 10.25 -6.81
C ALA A 120 28.13 9.32 -6.29
N GLU A 121 27.82 8.04 -6.08
CA GLU A 121 28.83 7.02 -5.75
C GLU A 121 29.81 6.77 -6.90
N LEU A 122 29.31 6.72 -8.14
CA LEU A 122 30.17 6.57 -9.33
C LEU A 122 31.13 7.78 -9.50
N VAL A 123 30.65 9.00 -9.23
CA VAL A 123 31.48 10.21 -9.24
C VAL A 123 32.51 10.17 -8.13
N SER A 124 32.10 9.78 -6.92
CA SER A 124 33.01 9.68 -5.77
C SER A 124 34.06 8.58 -5.95
N ALA A 125 33.74 7.53 -6.70
CA ALA A 125 34.66 6.48 -7.12
C ALA A 125 35.58 6.91 -8.28
N ASN A 126 35.47 8.16 -8.76
CA ASN A 126 36.16 8.68 -9.95
C ASN A 126 35.96 7.82 -11.21
N ILE A 127 34.81 7.14 -11.32
CA ILE A 127 34.45 6.35 -12.50
C ILE A 127 33.91 7.25 -13.60
N ILE A 128 33.21 8.32 -13.23
CA ILE A 128 32.68 9.34 -14.14
C ILE A 128 32.80 10.72 -13.49
N THR A 129 32.73 11.76 -14.30
CA THR A 129 32.58 13.15 -13.85
C THR A 129 31.13 13.47 -13.48
N GLN A 130 30.92 14.56 -12.75
CA GLN A 130 29.57 15.04 -12.41
C GLN A 130 28.74 15.36 -13.67
N ALA A 131 29.36 15.96 -14.69
CA ALA A 131 28.68 16.27 -15.95
C ALA A 131 28.21 14.98 -16.68
N GLN A 132 29.04 13.94 -16.67
CA GLN A 132 28.68 12.64 -17.23
C GLN A 132 27.57 11.96 -16.42
N ALA A 133 27.62 12.04 -15.09
CA ALA A 133 26.55 11.55 -14.22
C ALA A 133 25.20 12.21 -14.54
N ASP A 134 25.18 13.52 -14.73
CA ASP A 134 23.97 14.27 -15.06
C ASP A 134 23.45 13.94 -16.47
N ALA A 135 24.36 13.76 -17.44
CA ALA A 135 23.99 13.32 -18.79
C ALA A 135 23.41 11.89 -18.80
N ILE A 136 23.98 10.96 -18.01
CA ILE A 136 23.44 9.61 -17.85
C ILE A 136 22.05 9.67 -17.20
N LYS A 137 21.86 10.47 -16.15
CA LYS A 137 20.54 10.66 -15.51
C LYS A 137 19.51 11.17 -16.50
N ALA A 138 19.87 12.12 -17.36
CA ALA A 138 18.98 12.66 -18.38
C ALA A 138 18.62 11.63 -19.46
N ALA A 139 19.56 10.77 -19.85
CA ALA A 139 19.37 9.75 -20.87
C ALA A 139 18.57 8.54 -20.40
N LEU A 140 18.61 8.24 -19.09
CA LEU A 140 17.80 7.19 -18.49
C LEU A 140 16.32 7.52 -18.64
N PRO A 141 15.44 6.51 -18.81
CA PRO A 141 14.03 6.77 -18.76
C PRO A 141 13.77 7.14 -17.32
N GLN A 142 13.67 8.44 -17.06
CA GLN A 142 13.09 8.89 -15.81
C GLN A 142 11.79 8.10 -15.72
N LYS A 143 11.59 7.41 -14.60
CA LYS A 143 10.23 7.23 -14.15
C LYS A 143 9.77 8.67 -14.02
N GLU A 144 9.21 9.23 -15.10
CA GLU A 144 8.25 10.30 -14.99
C GLU A 144 7.45 9.86 -13.79
N ALA A 145 7.51 10.64 -12.71
CA ALA A 145 6.63 10.44 -11.59
C ALA A 145 5.28 10.42 -12.26
N LYS A 146 4.76 9.19 -12.53
CA LYS A 146 3.73 8.98 -13.55
C LYS A 146 2.74 10.06 -13.25
N HIS A 147 2.51 10.95 -14.23
CA HIS A 147 1.61 12.09 -14.12
C HIS A 147 0.20 11.56 -13.83
N ASN A 148 0.00 11.08 -12.61
CA ASN A 148 -1.25 10.69 -12.02
C ASN A 148 -1.84 11.93 -11.34
N GLU A 149 -1.04 12.99 -11.10
CA GLU A 149 -1.59 14.28 -10.74
C GLU A 149 -2.55 14.79 -11.82
N ASN A 150 -2.19 14.75 -13.11
CA ASN A 150 -3.08 15.30 -14.15
C ASN A 150 -4.27 14.39 -14.46
N LYS A 151 -4.08 13.07 -14.57
CA LYS A 151 -5.20 12.14 -14.81
C LYS A 151 -6.15 12.02 -13.62
N SER A 152 -5.64 12.10 -12.38
CA SER A 152 -6.49 12.08 -11.19
C SER A 152 -7.22 13.40 -11.01
N LYS A 153 -6.61 14.56 -11.29
CA LYS A 153 -7.27 15.87 -11.20
C LYS A 153 -8.33 16.06 -12.29
N GLN A 154 -8.04 15.64 -13.53
CA GLN A 154 -9.02 15.63 -14.62
C GLN A 154 -10.15 14.65 -14.34
N GLY A 155 -9.85 13.47 -13.81
CA GLY A 155 -10.86 12.50 -13.38
C GLY A 155 -11.72 13.01 -12.22
N PHE A 156 -11.12 13.69 -11.24
CA PHE A 156 -11.82 14.27 -10.10
C PHE A 156 -12.76 15.40 -10.55
N LYS A 157 -12.25 16.36 -11.33
CA LYS A 157 -13.07 17.44 -11.89
C LYS A 157 -14.22 16.89 -12.74
N ALA A 158 -13.95 15.94 -13.62
CA ALA A 158 -15.00 15.35 -14.46
C ALA A 158 -16.11 14.65 -13.65
N GLN A 159 -15.82 14.16 -12.44
CA GLN A 159 -16.87 13.64 -11.55
C GLN A 159 -17.64 14.77 -10.87
N LEU A 160 -16.98 15.87 -10.48
CA LEU A 160 -17.67 17.06 -9.97
C LEU A 160 -18.57 17.69 -11.04
N ASP A 161 -18.11 17.82 -12.28
CA ASP A 161 -18.89 18.33 -13.43
C ASP A 161 -20.20 17.53 -13.61
N LYS A 162 -20.16 16.21 -13.43
CA LYS A 162 -21.36 15.36 -13.48
C LYS A 162 -22.31 15.64 -12.32
N LEU A 163 -21.77 15.86 -11.12
CA LEU A 163 -22.58 16.19 -9.93
C LEU A 163 -23.18 17.60 -10.02
N VAL A 164 -22.49 18.54 -10.67
CA VAL A 164 -23.03 19.86 -11.03
C VAL A 164 -24.18 19.69 -12.02
N THR A 165 -23.97 18.91 -13.08
CA THR A 165 -25.01 18.62 -14.08
C THR A 165 -26.23 17.92 -13.45
N ALA A 166 -26.02 17.04 -12.47
CA ALA A 166 -27.08 16.38 -11.71
C ALA A 166 -27.73 17.28 -10.65
N GLY A 167 -27.27 18.53 -10.47
CA GLY A 167 -27.77 19.47 -9.47
C GLY A 167 -27.47 19.07 -8.02
N THR A 168 -26.57 18.12 -7.80
CA THR A 168 -26.17 17.67 -6.45
C THR A 168 -25.28 18.71 -5.77
N ILE A 169 -24.38 19.33 -6.54
CA ILE A 169 -23.57 20.48 -6.11
C ILE A 169 -23.74 21.61 -7.13
N THR A 170 -23.41 22.84 -6.73
CA THR A 170 -23.39 24.02 -7.60
C THR A 170 -22.01 24.19 -8.24
N ALA A 171 -21.95 24.97 -9.33
CA ALA A 171 -20.67 25.31 -9.98
C ALA A 171 -19.73 26.10 -9.05
N ASP A 172 -20.29 26.93 -8.16
CA ASP A 172 -19.54 27.67 -7.15
C ASP A 172 -18.93 26.73 -6.09
N GLU A 173 -19.70 25.72 -5.65
CA GLU A 173 -19.20 24.68 -4.74
C GLU A 173 -18.11 23.84 -5.40
N GLU A 174 -18.27 23.43 -6.66
CA GLU A 174 -17.22 22.74 -7.42
C GLU A 174 -15.91 23.54 -7.42
N THR A 175 -15.98 24.83 -7.73
CA THR A 175 -14.81 25.71 -7.78
C THR A 175 -14.11 25.77 -6.41
N LYS A 176 -14.88 25.95 -5.34
CA LYS A 176 -14.37 25.98 -3.96
C LYS A 176 -13.73 24.65 -3.55
N ILE A 177 -14.29 23.52 -3.94
CA ILE A 177 -13.72 22.18 -3.67
C ILE A 177 -12.36 22.04 -4.35
N ILE A 178 -12.26 22.43 -5.62
CA ILE A 178 -11.01 22.36 -6.40
C ILE A 178 -9.93 23.24 -5.77
N ASP A 179 -10.28 24.47 -5.39
CA ASP A 179 -9.33 25.40 -4.79
C ASP A 179 -8.88 24.96 -3.39
N PHE A 180 -9.79 24.38 -2.61
CA PHE A 180 -9.44 23.75 -1.34
C PHE A 180 -8.43 22.60 -1.52
N GLU A 181 -8.61 21.75 -2.53
CA GLU A 181 -7.66 20.66 -2.82
C GLU A 181 -6.28 21.20 -3.24
N LYS A 182 -6.25 22.26 -4.07
CA LYS A 182 -4.99 22.93 -4.47
C LYS A 182 -4.27 23.51 -3.26
N GLN A 183 -4.99 24.14 -2.34
CA GLN A 183 -4.42 24.67 -1.11
C GLN A 183 -3.79 23.54 -0.29
N LYS A 184 -4.53 22.45 -0.04
CA LYS A 184 -4.00 21.29 0.70
C LYS A 184 -2.80 20.65 0.02
N ALA A 185 -2.78 20.59 -1.31
CA ALA A 185 -1.62 20.09 -2.05
C ALA A 185 -0.38 20.99 -1.82
N THR A 186 -0.57 22.31 -1.80
CA THR A 186 0.49 23.28 -1.52
C THR A 186 1.03 23.14 -0.10
N GLU A 187 0.15 23.02 0.89
CA GLU A 187 0.52 22.77 2.29
C GLU A 187 1.32 21.47 2.45
N ARG A 188 0.87 20.37 1.84
CA ARG A 188 1.60 19.08 1.86
C ARG A 188 2.99 19.18 1.21
N LYS A 189 3.11 19.95 0.12
CA LYS A 189 4.40 20.16 -0.55
C LYS A 189 5.36 20.97 0.31
N ALA A 190 4.88 22.05 0.93
CA ALA A 190 5.67 22.86 1.84
C ALA A 190 6.14 22.05 3.06
N GLU A 191 5.27 21.20 3.62
CA GLU A 191 5.63 20.30 4.71
C GLU A 191 6.66 19.25 4.27
N MET A 192 6.54 18.71 3.06
CA MET A 192 7.51 17.77 2.50
C MET A 192 8.90 18.41 2.38
N GLU A 193 8.99 19.64 1.88
CA GLU A 193 10.27 20.36 1.78
C GLU A 193 10.88 20.61 3.16
N LYS A 194 10.08 20.92 4.19
CA LYS A 194 10.59 21.06 5.58
C LYS A 194 11.24 19.78 6.09
N VAL A 195 10.64 18.62 5.84
CA VAL A 195 11.16 17.34 6.38
C VAL A 195 12.26 16.71 5.53
N LYS A 196 12.44 17.16 4.28
CA LYS A 196 13.37 16.58 3.30
C LYS A 196 14.81 16.55 3.81
N GLY A 197 15.26 17.62 4.48
CA GLY A 197 16.61 17.75 5.03
C GLY A 197 16.80 17.20 6.45
N MET A 198 15.74 16.78 7.14
CA MET A 198 15.83 16.33 8.54
C MET A 198 16.39 14.90 8.67
N THR A 199 17.13 14.63 9.75
CA THR A 199 17.55 13.27 10.14
C THR A 199 16.35 12.42 10.59
N ALA A 200 16.53 11.11 10.73
CA ALA A 200 15.45 10.21 11.17
C ALA A 200 14.87 10.62 12.53
N ASP A 201 15.72 10.98 13.49
CA ASP A 201 15.30 11.41 14.83
C ASP A 201 14.62 12.78 14.81
N GLN A 202 15.13 13.71 14.00
CA GLN A 202 14.49 15.02 13.80
C GLN A 202 13.11 14.89 13.16
N ARG A 203 12.95 14.03 12.13
CA ARG A 203 11.64 13.74 11.52
C ARG A 203 10.69 13.12 12.53
N LYS A 204 11.17 12.16 13.34
CA LYS A 204 10.36 11.51 14.37
C LYS A 204 9.87 12.52 15.41
N ALA A 205 10.77 13.39 15.90
CA ALA A 205 10.40 14.47 16.82
C ALA A 205 9.43 15.46 16.17
N TYR A 206 9.67 15.85 14.91
CA TYR A 206 8.82 16.76 14.16
C TYR A 206 7.38 16.22 14.03
N PHE A 207 7.19 14.97 13.63
CA PHE A 207 5.85 14.38 13.51
C PHE A 207 5.19 14.05 14.86
N ALA A 208 5.98 13.83 15.92
CA ALA A 208 5.44 13.70 17.27
C ALA A 208 4.91 15.04 17.79
N ALA A 209 5.60 16.14 17.51
CA ALA A 209 5.19 17.49 17.87
C ALA A 209 4.08 18.05 16.94
N ASN A 210 4.00 17.55 15.71
CA ASN A 210 3.01 17.94 14.70
C ASN A 210 2.15 16.73 14.29
N PRO A 211 1.29 16.21 15.20
CA PRO A 211 0.45 15.08 14.88
C PRO A 211 -0.55 15.47 13.79
N LYS A 212 -0.45 14.84 12.62
CA LYS A 212 -1.45 15.02 11.57
C LYS A 212 -2.77 14.44 12.05
N GLN A 213 -3.77 15.30 12.24
CA GLN A 213 -5.14 14.83 12.31
C GLN A 213 -5.47 14.17 10.96
N LYS A 214 -5.87 12.89 11.01
CA LYS A 214 -6.39 12.21 9.83
C LYS A 214 -7.85 12.62 9.65
N THR A 215 -8.05 13.87 9.30
CA THR A 215 -9.36 14.38 8.91
C THR A 215 -9.65 13.94 7.47
N ASP A 216 -10.86 13.43 7.27
CA ASP A 216 -11.37 13.14 5.93
C ASP A 216 -11.48 14.47 5.17
N LEU A 217 -10.94 14.53 3.95
CA LEU A 217 -10.95 15.75 3.12
C LEU A 217 -12.37 16.32 3.00
N PHE A 218 -13.35 15.44 2.87
CA PHE A 218 -14.76 15.84 2.76
C PHE A 218 -15.32 16.36 4.09
N ALA A 219 -14.88 15.83 5.22
CA ALA A 219 -15.26 16.38 6.53
C ALA A 219 -14.67 17.78 6.75
N GLU A 220 -13.48 18.05 6.20
CA GLU A 220 -12.90 19.40 6.22
C GLU A 220 -13.67 20.36 5.30
N LEU A 221 -14.09 19.91 4.12
CA LEU A 221 -14.94 20.71 3.22
C LEU A 221 -16.30 21.04 3.85
N VAL A 222 -16.90 20.10 4.57
CA VAL A 222 -18.14 20.34 5.35
C VAL A 222 -17.89 21.32 6.49
N SER A 223 -16.81 21.13 7.25
CA SER A 223 -16.44 22.04 8.35
C SER A 223 -16.13 23.46 7.85
N ALA A 224 -15.61 23.58 6.63
CA ALA A 224 -15.38 24.86 5.96
C ALA A 224 -16.66 25.47 5.36
N ASN A 225 -17.83 24.84 5.54
CA ASN A 225 -19.11 25.21 4.94
C ASN A 225 -19.03 25.36 3.41
N ILE A 226 -18.16 24.58 2.76
CA ILE A 226 -18.04 24.55 1.30
C ILE A 226 -19.12 23.64 0.70
N ILE A 227 -19.48 22.57 1.40
CA ILE A 227 -20.53 21.62 1.03
C ILE A 227 -21.27 21.14 2.28
N THR A 228 -22.46 20.59 2.09
CA THR A 228 -23.20 19.86 3.12
C THR A 228 -22.70 18.43 3.28
N GLN A 229 -23.06 17.79 4.40
CA GLN A 229 -22.73 16.38 4.63
C GLN A 229 -23.33 15.46 3.55
N THR A 230 -24.56 15.74 3.11
CA THR A 230 -25.22 14.98 2.03
C THR A 230 -24.45 15.11 0.71
N GLN A 231 -23.98 16.31 0.37
CA GLN A 231 -23.16 16.52 -0.82
C GLN A 231 -21.80 15.84 -0.71
N ALA A 232 -21.16 15.89 0.46
CA ALA A 232 -19.92 15.18 0.73
C ALA A 232 -20.06 13.66 0.48
N ASP A 233 -21.15 13.06 0.94
CA ASP A 233 -21.40 11.63 0.76
C ASP A 233 -21.71 11.28 -0.70
N ALA A 234 -22.45 12.13 -1.41
CA ALA A 234 -22.68 11.97 -2.84
C ALA A 234 -21.40 12.08 -3.68
N ILE A 235 -20.50 13.02 -3.34
CA ILE A 235 -19.20 13.14 -4.00
C ILE A 235 -18.35 11.89 -3.75
N LYS A 236 -18.29 11.40 -2.50
CA LYS A 236 -17.57 10.15 -2.16
C LYS A 236 -18.05 8.96 -2.99
N ALA A 237 -19.36 8.84 -3.19
CA ALA A 237 -19.96 7.77 -3.99
C ALA A 237 -19.62 7.88 -5.48
N ALA A 238 -19.48 9.10 -6.01
CA ALA A 238 -19.14 9.34 -7.42
C ALA A 238 -17.65 9.12 -7.74
N LEU A 239 -16.75 9.20 -6.75
CA LEU A 239 -15.33 8.98 -6.98
C LEU A 239 -15.01 7.50 -7.21
N PRO A 240 -14.10 7.19 -8.15
CA PRO A 240 -13.62 5.83 -8.33
C PRO A 240 -12.91 5.37 -7.05
N GLN A 241 -13.61 4.56 -6.27
CA GLN A 241 -13.05 3.89 -5.12
C GLN A 241 -12.00 2.93 -5.67
N LYS A 242 -10.72 3.19 -5.35
CA LYS A 242 -9.66 2.22 -5.61
C LYS A 242 -10.03 0.99 -4.82
N GLU A 243 -10.59 -0.05 -5.47
CA GLU A 243 -11.08 -1.31 -4.90
C GLU A 243 -10.43 -1.58 -3.55
N ALA A 244 -11.03 -1.01 -2.52
CA ALA A 244 -10.44 -1.03 -1.20
C ALA A 244 -10.84 -2.39 -0.69
N LYS A 245 -9.95 -3.37 -0.88
CA LYS A 245 -10.05 -4.63 -0.14
C LYS A 245 -10.25 -4.22 1.33
N HIS A 246 -11.48 -4.44 1.81
CA HIS A 246 -12.00 -4.06 3.12
C HIS A 246 -12.39 -2.59 3.29
N ASN A 247 -13.55 -2.18 2.75
CA ASN A 247 -14.33 -1.11 3.35
C ASN A 247 -15.55 -1.70 4.06
N GLU A 248 -15.66 -1.45 5.36
CA GLU A 248 -16.67 -2.01 6.28
C GLU A 248 -18.11 -1.61 5.92
N ASN A 249 -18.28 -0.64 5.01
CA ASN A 249 -19.58 -0.14 4.56
C ASN A 249 -20.12 -0.89 3.32
N GLU A 250 -19.24 -1.38 2.43
CA GLU A 250 -19.66 -2.20 1.27
C GLU A 250 -20.04 -3.62 1.70
N SER A 251 -19.41 -4.17 2.75
CA SER A 251 -19.86 -5.45 3.32
C SER A 251 -21.23 -5.34 3.97
N LYS A 252 -21.58 -4.19 4.56
CA LYS A 252 -22.88 -3.94 5.20
C LYS A 252 -23.99 -3.77 4.17
N GLN A 253 -23.74 -3.05 3.09
CA GLN A 253 -24.70 -2.94 1.97
C GLN A 253 -24.83 -4.26 1.19
N GLY A 254 -23.71 -4.98 1.00
CA GLY A 254 -23.71 -6.31 0.38
C GLY A 254 -24.47 -7.36 1.20
N LEU A 255 -24.25 -7.41 2.52
CA LEU A 255 -24.98 -8.31 3.40
C LEU A 255 -26.46 -7.95 3.45
N LYS A 256 -26.81 -6.66 3.61
CA LYS A 256 -28.21 -6.24 3.60
C LYS A 256 -28.90 -6.63 2.29
N ALA A 257 -28.30 -6.35 1.14
CA ALA A 257 -28.87 -6.76 -0.15
C ALA A 257 -29.00 -8.28 -0.31
N GLN A 258 -28.14 -9.07 0.34
CA GLN A 258 -28.27 -10.54 0.38
C GLN A 258 -29.40 -10.98 1.31
N LEU A 259 -29.55 -10.35 2.48
CA LEU A 259 -30.65 -10.62 3.41
C LEU A 259 -32.00 -10.21 2.83
N ASP A 260 -32.09 -9.06 2.14
CA ASP A 260 -33.29 -8.61 1.44
C ASP A 260 -33.79 -9.65 0.41
N LYS A 261 -32.87 -10.31 -0.30
CA LYS A 261 -33.21 -11.42 -1.22
C LYS A 261 -33.75 -12.63 -0.48
N LEU A 262 -33.20 -12.94 0.69
CA LEU A 262 -33.64 -14.07 1.52
C LEU A 262 -35.00 -13.78 2.20
N VAL A 263 -35.28 -12.52 2.54
CA VAL A 263 -36.61 -12.06 2.97
C VAL A 263 -37.61 -12.20 1.83
N THR A 264 -37.24 -11.74 0.64
CA THR A 264 -38.08 -11.86 -0.57
C THR A 264 -38.36 -13.34 -0.91
N ALA A 265 -37.38 -14.21 -0.72
CA ALA A 265 -37.52 -15.66 -0.91
C ALA A 265 -38.26 -16.37 0.24
N GLY A 266 -38.68 -15.65 1.28
CA GLY A 266 -39.36 -16.21 2.46
C GLY A 266 -38.49 -17.12 3.32
N THR A 267 -37.16 -17.08 3.13
CA THR A 267 -36.20 -17.89 3.90
C THR A 267 -36.03 -17.33 5.31
N ILE A 268 -36.02 -16.01 5.45
CA ILE A 268 -36.03 -15.30 6.74
C ILE A 268 -37.13 -14.23 6.72
N THR A 269 -37.52 -13.74 7.88
CA THR A 269 -38.45 -12.62 8.05
C THR A 269 -37.70 -11.29 8.10
N ALA A 270 -38.40 -10.18 7.87
CA ALA A 270 -37.82 -8.83 7.99
C ALA A 270 -37.32 -8.53 9.43
N ASP A 271 -37.98 -9.10 10.43
CA ASP A 271 -37.56 -8.98 11.83
C ASP A 271 -36.26 -9.76 12.11
N GLU A 272 -36.12 -10.95 11.53
CA GLU A 272 -34.88 -11.75 11.59
C GLU A 272 -33.74 -11.04 10.85
N GLU A 273 -33.98 -10.46 9.67
CA GLU A 273 -33.00 -9.63 8.96
C GLU A 273 -32.47 -8.50 9.86
N THR A 274 -33.37 -7.75 10.49
CA THR A 274 -32.99 -6.62 11.36
C THR A 274 -32.13 -7.10 12.52
N LYS A 275 -32.52 -8.21 13.17
CA LYS A 275 -31.77 -8.81 14.27
C LYS A 275 -30.38 -9.32 13.84
N ILE A 276 -30.25 -9.90 12.64
CA ILE A 276 -28.96 -10.33 12.09
C ILE A 276 -28.03 -9.12 11.90
N ILE A 277 -28.55 -8.04 11.32
CA ILE A 277 -27.78 -6.80 11.09
C ILE A 277 -27.31 -6.20 12.42
N ASP A 278 -28.18 -6.14 13.42
CA ASP A 278 -27.84 -5.58 14.72
C ASP A 278 -26.86 -6.47 15.50
N PHE A 279 -26.99 -7.79 15.39
CA PHE A 279 -26.03 -8.74 15.94
C PHE A 279 -24.62 -8.53 15.36
N GLU A 280 -24.50 -8.32 14.05
CA GLU A 280 -23.20 -8.01 13.44
C GLU A 280 -22.62 -6.67 13.91
N LYS A 281 -23.46 -5.63 14.05
CA LYS A 281 -23.03 -4.32 14.58
C LYS A 281 -22.48 -4.45 16.00
N GLN A 282 -23.16 -5.22 16.84
CA GLN A 282 -22.72 -5.51 18.19
C GLN A 282 -21.36 -6.22 18.19
N LYS A 283 -21.21 -7.28 17.38
CA LYS A 283 -19.93 -8.01 17.25
C LYS A 283 -18.81 -7.13 16.70
N ALA A 284 -19.10 -6.23 15.77
CA ALA A 284 -18.11 -5.27 15.27
C ALA A 284 -17.63 -4.31 16.38
N THR A 285 -18.55 -3.85 17.22
CA THR A 285 -18.26 -3.00 18.38
C THR A 285 -17.40 -3.73 19.40
N GLU A 286 -17.74 -4.99 19.71
CA GLU A 286 -16.95 -5.85 20.60
C GLU A 286 -15.54 -6.08 20.06
N ARG A 287 -15.40 -6.41 18.76
CA ARG A 287 -14.08 -6.57 18.12
C ARG A 287 -13.26 -5.29 18.16
N LYS A 288 -13.88 -4.12 17.98
CA LYS A 288 -13.20 -2.82 18.05
C LYS A 288 -12.72 -2.52 19.47
N ALA A 289 -13.55 -2.81 20.48
CA ALA A 289 -13.17 -2.67 21.88
C ALA A 289 -12.03 -3.64 22.27
N GLU A 290 -12.08 -4.89 21.81
CA GLU A 290 -10.98 -5.86 21.98
C GLU A 290 -9.70 -5.35 21.31
N MET A 291 -9.80 -4.80 20.09
CA MET A 291 -8.66 -4.28 19.34
C MET A 291 -8.00 -3.09 20.05
N GLU A 292 -8.78 -2.17 20.62
CA GLU A 292 -8.25 -1.06 21.42
C GLU A 292 -7.59 -1.55 22.72
N LYS A 293 -8.14 -2.57 23.39
CA LYS A 293 -7.51 -3.18 24.58
C LYS A 293 -6.12 -3.74 24.27
N VAL A 294 -5.96 -4.45 23.14
CA VAL A 294 -4.68 -5.08 22.80
C VAL A 294 -3.66 -4.13 22.15
N LYS A 295 -4.09 -2.94 21.72
CA LYS A 295 -3.27 -1.97 20.99
C LYS A 295 -2.08 -1.44 21.81
N GLY A 296 -2.26 -1.32 23.13
CA GLY A 296 -1.23 -0.87 24.07
C GLY A 296 -0.41 -1.98 24.73
N MET A 297 -0.73 -3.25 24.47
CA MET A 297 -0.10 -4.39 25.14
C MET A 297 1.23 -4.81 24.45
N THR A 298 2.20 -5.27 25.25
CA THR A 298 3.42 -5.91 24.73
C THR A 298 3.12 -7.25 24.03
N ALA A 299 4.10 -7.84 23.33
CA ALA A 299 3.92 -9.13 22.69
C ALA A 299 3.53 -10.23 23.69
N ASP A 300 4.19 -10.27 24.85
CA ASP A 300 3.92 -11.25 25.91
C ASP A 300 2.57 -11.01 26.58
N GLN A 301 2.21 -9.74 26.81
CA GLN A 301 0.90 -9.38 27.35
C GLN A 301 -0.23 -9.75 26.39
N ARG A 302 -0.07 -9.53 25.08
CA ARG A 302 -1.05 -9.97 24.07
C ARG A 302 -1.15 -11.49 24.02
N LYS A 303 -0.02 -12.20 24.10
CA LYS A 303 0.00 -13.67 24.11
C LYS A 303 -0.75 -14.20 25.34
N ALA A 304 -0.49 -13.66 26.52
CA ALA A 304 -1.21 -14.00 27.74
C ALA A 304 -2.71 -13.65 27.66
N TYR A 305 -3.04 -12.47 27.12
CA TYR A 305 -4.41 -12.02 26.93
C TYR A 305 -5.21 -12.97 26.03
N PHE A 306 -4.67 -13.37 24.87
CA PHE A 306 -5.35 -14.30 23.97
C PHE A 306 -5.35 -15.76 24.47
N ALA A 307 -4.40 -16.15 25.32
CA ALA A 307 -4.42 -17.44 26.00
C ALA A 307 -5.52 -17.49 27.08
N ALA A 308 -5.72 -16.39 27.82
CA ALA A 308 -6.78 -16.27 28.82
C ALA A 308 -8.16 -15.99 28.20
N ASN A 309 -8.21 -15.43 26.99
CA ASN A 309 -9.43 -15.14 26.24
C ASN A 309 -9.41 -15.92 24.90
N PRO A 310 -9.50 -17.26 24.94
CA PRO A 310 -9.52 -18.05 23.71
C PRO A 310 -10.73 -17.66 22.88
N LYS A 311 -10.50 -17.22 21.64
CA LYS A 311 -11.59 -16.95 20.70
C LYS A 311 -12.30 -18.27 20.42
N GLN A 312 -13.56 -18.38 20.86
CA GLN A 312 -14.44 -19.43 20.36
C GLN A 312 -14.55 -19.21 18.84
N LYS A 313 -14.08 -20.17 18.06
CA LYS A 313 -14.22 -20.15 16.60
C LYS A 313 -15.61 -20.66 16.23
N THR A 314 -16.63 -19.98 16.72
CA THR A 314 -17.99 -20.17 16.27
C THR A 314 -18.18 -19.39 14.99
N ASP A 315 -18.75 -20.03 13.97
CA ASP A 315 -19.18 -19.36 12.75
C ASP A 315 -20.35 -18.41 13.10
N LEU A 316 -20.46 -17.30 12.37
CA LEU A 316 -21.47 -16.27 12.63
C LEU A 316 -22.89 -16.86 12.68
N PHE A 317 -23.20 -17.79 11.79
CA PHE A 317 -24.53 -18.40 11.75
C PHE A 317 -24.78 -19.33 12.94
N THR A 318 -23.75 -20.01 13.45
CA THR A 318 -23.86 -20.76 14.70
C THR A 318 -24.16 -19.83 15.87
N GLU A 319 -23.55 -18.64 15.91
CA GLU A 319 -23.84 -17.66 16.95
C GLU A 319 -25.27 -17.08 16.84
N LEU A 320 -25.75 -16.85 15.62
CA LEU A 320 -27.12 -16.40 15.37
C LEU A 320 -28.17 -17.45 15.77
N VAL A 321 -27.90 -18.73 15.53
CA VAL A 321 -28.75 -19.86 15.99
C VAL A 321 -28.76 -19.95 17.50
N ASN A 322 -27.59 -19.88 18.14
CA ASN A 322 -27.49 -19.91 19.61
C ASN A 322 -28.19 -18.71 20.27
N ALA A 323 -28.22 -17.56 19.58
CA ALA A 323 -28.95 -16.37 20.01
C ALA A 323 -30.46 -16.45 19.73
N ASN A 324 -30.96 -17.56 19.18
CA ASN A 324 -32.34 -17.74 18.73
C ASN A 324 -32.81 -16.64 17.76
N ILE A 325 -31.89 -16.11 16.95
CA ILE A 325 -32.18 -15.09 15.92
C ILE A 325 -32.67 -15.76 14.64
N ILE A 326 -32.12 -16.93 14.31
CA ILE A 326 -32.55 -17.78 13.19
C ILE A 326 -32.55 -19.24 13.63
N THR A 327 -33.27 -20.08 12.90
CA THR A 327 -33.22 -21.53 13.05
C THR A 327 -32.00 -22.14 12.35
N GLN A 328 -31.65 -23.36 12.74
CA GLN A 328 -30.56 -24.10 12.07
C GLN A 328 -30.82 -24.30 10.57
N ALA A 329 -32.07 -24.59 10.19
CA ALA A 329 -32.45 -24.73 8.79
C ALA A 329 -32.26 -23.43 7.99
N GLN A 330 -32.60 -22.28 8.59
CA GLN A 330 -32.35 -20.96 7.99
C GLN A 330 -30.86 -20.67 7.88
N ALA A 331 -30.06 -20.97 8.91
CA ALA A 331 -28.61 -20.83 8.88
C ALA A 331 -27.98 -21.62 7.72
N ASP A 332 -28.41 -22.86 7.50
CA ASP A 332 -27.90 -23.72 6.44
C ASP A 332 -28.34 -23.23 5.05
N ALA A 333 -29.58 -22.76 4.92
CA ALA A 333 -30.08 -22.14 3.69
C ALA A 333 -29.29 -20.86 3.33
N ILE A 334 -29.01 -20.00 4.31
CA ILE A 334 -28.20 -18.78 4.10
C ILE A 334 -26.78 -19.17 3.66
N LYS A 335 -26.15 -20.13 4.33
CA LYS A 335 -24.80 -20.62 3.97
C LYS A 335 -24.70 -21.15 2.54
N ALA A 336 -25.76 -21.78 2.03
CA ALA A 336 -25.80 -22.30 0.66
C ALA A 336 -25.87 -21.18 -0.40
N THR A 337 -26.41 -20.01 -0.03
CA THR A 337 -26.58 -18.87 -0.95
C THR A 337 -25.38 -17.91 -0.97
N LEU A 338 -24.53 -17.94 0.06
CA LEU A 338 -23.35 -17.09 0.14
C LEU A 338 -22.17 -17.71 -0.63
N PRO A 339 -21.41 -16.92 -1.41
CA PRO A 339 -20.26 -17.42 -2.14
C PRO A 339 -19.21 -17.95 -1.16
N GLN A 340 -19.05 -19.27 -1.10
CA GLN A 340 -18.02 -19.89 -0.28
C GLN A 340 -16.63 -19.59 -0.87
N LYS A 341 -15.72 -19.06 -0.04
CA LYS A 341 -14.30 -19.08 -0.40
C LYS A 341 -13.87 -20.54 -0.46
N SER A 342 -13.61 -21.04 -1.66
CA SER A 342 -12.94 -22.33 -1.85
C SER A 342 -11.57 -22.26 -1.16
N HIS A 343 -11.44 -22.89 -0.01
CA HIS A 343 -10.13 -23.18 0.56
C HIS A 343 -9.52 -24.30 -0.28
N LYS A 344 -8.60 -23.94 -1.18
CA LYS A 344 -7.61 -24.86 -1.75
C LYS A 344 -6.33 -24.76 -0.95
#